data_AF-A0A2N5ZV57-F1
#
_entry.id   AF-A0A2N5ZV57-F1
#
_cell.length_a   1.000
_cell.length_b   1.000
_cell.length_c   1.000
_cell.angle_alpha   90.00
_cell.angle_beta   90.00
_cell.angle_gamma   90.00
#
_symmetry.space_group_name_H-M   'P 1'
#
loop_
_entity.id
_entity.type
_entity.pdbx_description
1 polymer ?
#
loop_
_entity_poly.entity_id
_entity_poly.type
_entity_poly.pdbx_seq_one_letter_code
_entity_poly.pdbx_strand_id
1 'polypeptide(L)'
;MQPIKALLPVSIWLMRIGLVLYAYEEYFKTFSKFHLDKVEFYIAALFLIFSAIIFVTGIKKRSALTVISGFVITLISIYNVINTIDGGLDTGLILNFLIASIAVYFLANPGGK
;
A
#
# COMPACT_ATOMS: atom_id res chain seq x y z
N MET A 1 -4.87 -13.20 29.78
CA MET A 1 -3.46 -13.21 29.35
C MET A 1 -3.09 -11.81 28.91
N GLN A 2 -1.98 -11.25 29.40
CA GLN A 2 -1.54 -9.93 28.93
C GLN A 2 -1.05 -10.07 27.48
N PRO A 3 -1.56 -9.27 26.53
CA PRO A 3 -1.12 -9.33 25.14
C PRO A 3 0.39 -9.05 25.06
N ILE A 4 1.08 -9.71 24.11
CA ILE A 4 2.50 -9.47 23.84
C ILE A 4 2.64 -8.12 23.11
N LYS A 5 2.44 -7.02 23.84
CA LYS A 5 2.50 -5.64 23.31
C LYS A 5 3.83 -5.33 22.60
N ALA A 6 4.89 -6.07 22.93
CA ALA A 6 6.19 -6.00 22.26
C ALA A 6 6.14 -6.34 20.76
N LEU A 7 5.13 -7.07 20.28
CA LEU A 7 4.99 -7.43 18.86
C LEU A 7 4.31 -6.35 18.01
N LEU A 8 3.69 -5.34 18.62
CA LEU A 8 3.06 -4.23 17.88
C LEU A 8 4.03 -3.52 16.91
N PRO A 9 5.24 -3.09 17.32
CA PRO A 9 6.18 -2.48 16.37
C PRO A 9 6.60 -3.45 15.26
N VAL A 10 6.67 -4.75 15.55
CA VAL A 10 7.02 -5.79 14.56
C VAL A 10 5.92 -5.92 13.51
N SER A 11 4.66 -6.00 13.92
CA SER A 11 3.53 -6.12 12.98
C SER A 11 3.43 -4.89 12.05
N ILE A 12 3.67 -3.69 12.59
CA ILE A 12 3.68 -2.46 11.80
C ILE A 12 4.77 -2.47 10.74
N TRP A 13 5.97 -2.93 11.10
CA TRP A 13 7.06 -3.08 10.14
C TRP A 13 6.79 -4.14 9.08
N LEU A 14 6.19 -5.28 9.46
CA LEU A 14 5.76 -6.30 8.50
C LEU A 14 4.75 -5.75 7.50
N MET A 15 3.78 -4.93 7.95
CA MET A 15 2.84 -4.25 7.05
C MET A 15 3.53 -3.30 6.06
N ARG A 16 4.54 -2.53 6.52
CA ARG A 16 5.32 -1.66 5.62
C ARG A 16 6.10 -2.47 4.58
N ILE A 17 6.80 -3.52 5.02
CA ILE A 17 7.60 -4.37 4.14
C ILE A 17 6.69 -5.09 3.14
N GLY A 18 5.58 -5.67 3.61
CA GLY A 18 4.60 -6.33 2.75
C GLY A 18 4.02 -5.39 1.69
N LEU A 19 3.71 -4.15 2.05
CA LEU A 19 3.25 -3.13 1.11
C LEU A 19 4.28 -2.80 0.03
N VAL A 20 5.57 -2.71 0.39
CA VAL A 20 6.65 -2.46 -0.57
C VAL A 20 6.88 -3.65 -1.49
N LEU A 21 6.88 -4.87 -0.95
CA LEU A 21 7.03 -6.09 -1.75
C LEU A 21 5.88 -6.26 -2.74
N TYR A 22 4.64 -6.05 -2.28
CA TYR A 22 3.48 -6.06 -3.16
C TYR A 22 3.58 -4.99 -4.25
N ALA A 23 3.95 -3.76 -3.89
CA ALA A 23 4.12 -2.68 -4.86
C ALA A 23 5.16 -3.03 -5.92
N TYR A 24 6.28 -3.64 -5.51
CA TYR A 24 7.33 -4.08 -6.43
C TYR A 24 6.84 -5.17 -7.37
N GLU A 25 6.28 -6.27 -6.86
CA GLU A 25 5.82 -7.39 -7.69
C GLU A 25 4.72 -6.97 -8.68
N GLU A 26 3.74 -6.18 -8.23
CA GLU A 26 2.57 -5.85 -9.05
C GLU A 26 2.82 -4.69 -10.03
N TYR A 27 3.55 -3.65 -9.61
CA TYR A 27 3.62 -2.39 -10.36
C TYR A 27 4.98 -2.11 -10.99
N PHE A 28 6.09 -2.72 -10.51
CA PHE A 28 7.43 -2.38 -11.02
C PHE A 28 7.60 -2.74 -12.50
N LYS A 29 7.03 -3.86 -12.94
CA LYS A 29 7.08 -4.29 -14.35
C LYS A 29 6.34 -3.31 -15.26
N THR A 30 5.18 -2.82 -14.83
CA THR A 30 4.38 -1.84 -15.58
C THR A 30 5.10 -0.49 -15.63
N PHE A 31 5.65 -0.05 -14.50
CA PHE A 31 6.44 1.17 -14.39
C PHE A 31 7.69 1.13 -15.30
N SER A 32 8.43 0.02 -15.31
CA SER A 32 9.67 -0.11 -16.07
C SER A 32 9.49 -0.12 -17.60
N LYS A 33 8.25 -0.19 -18.10
CA LYS A 33 7.94 -0.09 -19.53
C LYS A 33 7.89 1.36 -20.04
N PHE A 34 7.84 2.36 -19.15
CA PHE A 34 7.85 3.79 -19.50
C PHE A 34 6.81 4.22 -20.55
N HIS A 35 5.63 3.61 -20.55
CA HIS A 35 4.51 4.02 -21.41
C HIS A 35 3.82 5.28 -20.85
N LEU A 36 4.41 6.45 -21.12
CA LEU A 36 3.92 7.75 -20.63
C LEU A 36 2.55 8.15 -21.20
N ASP A 37 2.10 7.47 -22.24
CA ASP A 37 0.79 7.60 -22.88
C ASP A 37 -0.33 6.85 -22.13
N LYS A 38 0.01 5.97 -21.18
CA LYS A 38 -0.91 5.05 -20.54
C LYS A 38 -1.22 5.41 -19.09
N VAL A 39 -2.50 5.38 -18.72
CA VAL A 39 -2.95 5.69 -17.35
C VAL A 39 -2.36 4.70 -16.33
N GLU A 40 -2.21 3.43 -16.73
CA GLU A 40 -1.67 2.36 -15.89
C GLU A 40 -0.23 2.66 -15.45
N PHE A 41 0.56 3.36 -16.27
CA PHE A 41 1.91 3.78 -15.90
C PHE A 41 1.87 4.77 -14.72
N TYR A 42 0.98 5.76 -14.76
CA TYR A 42 0.85 6.74 -13.68
C TYR A 42 0.31 6.12 -12.40
N ILE A 43 -0.64 5.18 -12.51
CA ILE A 43 -1.13 4.41 -11.36
C ILE A 43 0.02 3.62 -10.73
N ALA A 44 0.80 2.90 -11.54
CA ALA A 44 1.96 2.14 -11.08
C ALA A 44 3.01 3.04 -10.42
N ALA A 45 3.32 4.19 -11.02
CA ALA A 45 4.27 5.15 -10.48
C ALA A 45 3.82 5.70 -9.12
N LEU A 46 2.56 6.14 -9.02
CA LEU A 46 1.99 6.65 -7.77
C LEU A 46 2.03 5.57 -6.69
N PHE A 47 1.62 4.34 -7.01
CA PHE A 47 1.60 3.24 -6.05
C PHE A 47 3.00 2.93 -5.51
N LEU A 48 4.00 2.83 -6.39
CA LEU A 48 5.39 2.60 -6.01
C LEU A 48 5.95 3.74 -5.15
N ILE A 49 5.74 5.00 -5.56
CA ILE A 49 6.23 6.18 -4.83
C ILE A 49 5.61 6.25 -3.43
N PHE A 50 4.29 6.15 -3.32
CA PHE A 50 3.61 6.27 -2.03
C PHE A 50 3.88 5.06 -1.12
N SER A 51 4.07 3.86 -1.67
CA SER A 51 4.51 2.69 -0.90
C SER A 51 5.91 2.92 -0.31
N ALA A 52 6.85 3.43 -1.11
CA ALA A 52 8.18 3.80 -0.65
C ALA A 52 8.15 4.92 0.40
N ILE A 53 7.25 5.91 0.27
CA ILE A 53 7.07 6.96 1.27
C ILE A 53 6.62 6.34 2.61
N ILE A 54 5.61 5.47 2.64
CA ILE A 54 5.15 4.79 3.87
C ILE A 54 6.29 4.02 4.55
N PHE A 55 7.16 3.40 3.77
CA PHE A 55 8.33 2.71 4.29
C PHE A 55 9.32 3.70 4.92
N VAL A 56 9.70 4.76 4.20
CA VAL A 56 10.68 5.76 4.66
C VAL A 56 10.17 6.55 5.86
N THR A 57 8.88 6.87 5.93
CA THR A 57 8.28 7.58 7.07
C THR A 57 8.24 6.74 8.34
N GLY A 58 8.35 5.40 8.22
CA GLY A 58 8.58 4.51 9.35
C GLY A 58 9.91 4.75 10.07
N ILE A 59 10.92 5.24 9.34
CA ILE A 59 12.23 5.64 9.88
C ILE A 59 12.17 7.11 10.31
N LYS A 60 11.75 7.98 9.38
CA LYS A 60 11.60 9.42 9.60
C LYS A 60 10.15 9.71 9.98
N LYS A 61 9.84 9.75 11.28
CA LYS A 61 8.49 9.93 11.86
C LYS A 61 7.74 11.18 11.36
N ARG A 62 7.26 11.17 10.12
CA ARG A 62 6.54 12.24 9.44
C ARG A 62 5.10 11.81 9.19
N SER A 63 4.26 11.97 10.21
CA SER A 63 2.89 11.46 10.22
C SER A 63 2.04 11.94 9.05
N ALA A 64 2.14 13.22 8.66
CA ALA A 64 1.37 13.77 7.54
C ALA A 64 1.63 13.05 6.21
N LEU A 65 2.89 12.71 5.93
CA LEU A 65 3.24 11.97 4.70
C LEU A 65 2.68 10.54 4.73
N THR A 66 2.70 9.88 5.89
CA THR A 66 2.09 8.55 6.03
C THR A 66 0.58 8.57 5.76
N VAL A 67 -0.13 9.58 6.30
CA VAL A 67 -1.58 9.73 6.07
C VAL A 67 -1.89 9.96 4.59
N ILE A 68 -1.20 10.91 3.95
CA ILE A 68 -1.42 11.21 2.53
C ILE A 68 -1.11 9.98 1.67
N SER A 69 -0.01 9.29 1.96
CA SER A 69 0.38 8.08 1.22
C SER A 69 -0.63 6.95 1.40
N GLY A 70 -1.09 6.71 2.63
CA GLY A 70 -2.12 5.71 2.94
C GLY A 70 -3.42 6.02 2.22
N PHE A 71 -3.81 7.30 2.16
CA PHE A 71 -4.99 7.74 1.42
C PHE A 71 -4.89 7.46 -0.08
N VAL A 72 -3.77 7.83 -0.72
CA VAL A 72 -3.58 7.60 -2.16
C VAL A 72 -3.59 6.10 -2.49
N ILE A 73 -2.87 5.28 -1.72
CA ILE A 73 -2.84 3.83 -1.94
C ILE A 73 -4.23 3.21 -1.72
N THR A 74 -4.98 3.70 -0.74
CA THR A 74 -6.37 3.24 -0.50
C THR A 74 -7.24 3.52 -1.73
N LEU A 75 -7.17 4.73 -2.29
CA LEU A 75 -7.94 5.09 -3.49
C LEU A 75 -7.58 4.22 -4.70
N ILE A 76 -6.29 3.98 -4.94
CA ILE A 76 -5.84 3.11 -6.04
C ILE A 76 -6.33 1.67 -5.82
N SER A 77 -6.24 1.17 -4.58
CA SER A 77 -6.69 -0.19 -4.27
C SER A 77 -8.20 -0.35 -4.48
N ILE A 78 -9.01 0.64 -4.09
CA ILE A 78 -10.46 0.65 -4.34
C ILE A 78 -10.75 0.68 -5.85
N TYR A 79 -10.03 1.51 -6.61
CA TYR A 79 -10.17 1.55 -8.07
C TYR A 79 -9.92 0.18 -8.70
N ASN A 80 -8.86 -0.53 -8.29
CA ASN A 80 -8.58 -1.87 -8.78
C ASN A 80 -9.64 -2.90 -8.37
N VAL A 81 -10.14 -2.84 -7.14
CA VAL A 81 -11.23 -3.71 -6.68
C VAL A 81 -12.46 -3.55 -7.56
N ILE A 82 -12.89 -2.31 -7.82
CA ILE A 82 -14.06 -2.03 -8.67
C ILE A 82 -13.87 -2.58 -10.08
N ASN A 83 -12.65 -2.47 -10.65
CA ASN A 83 -12.39 -2.99 -12.00
C ASN A 83 -12.25 -4.52 -12.08
N THR A 84 -12.08 -5.20 -10.95
CA THR A 84 -11.84 -6.66 -10.89
C THR A 84 -13.07 -7.43 -10.40
N ILE A 85 -14.00 -6.76 -9.71
CA ILE A 85 -15.14 -7.40 -9.04
C ILE A 85 -16.06 -8.18 -9.99
N ASP A 86 -16.19 -7.72 -11.24
CA ASP A 86 -17.01 -8.39 -12.26
C ASP A 86 -16.43 -9.75 -12.69
N GLY A 87 -15.13 -9.97 -12.46
CA GLY A 87 -14.44 -11.23 -12.69
C GLY A 87 -14.65 -12.29 -11.59
N GLY A 88 -15.34 -11.93 -10.49
CA GLY A 88 -15.57 -12.80 -9.33
C GLY A 88 -14.48 -12.71 -8.27
N LEU A 89 -14.50 -13.65 -7.32
CA LEU A 89 -13.49 -13.74 -6.25
C LEU A 89 -12.22 -14.40 -6.78
N ASP A 90 -11.28 -13.58 -7.24
CA ASP A 90 -9.95 -14.01 -7.67
C ASP A 90 -8.84 -13.57 -6.70
N THR A 91 -7.61 -14.04 -6.94
CA THR A 91 -6.46 -13.69 -6.10
C THR A 91 -6.14 -12.20 -6.17
N GLY A 92 -6.35 -11.54 -7.31
CA GLY A 92 -6.08 -10.11 -7.49
C GLY A 92 -6.98 -9.24 -6.61
N LEU A 93 -8.27 -9.54 -6.56
CA LEU A 93 -9.25 -8.87 -5.71
C LEU A 93 -8.90 -9.04 -4.23
N ILE A 94 -8.57 -10.27 -3.81
CA ILE A 94 -8.19 -10.56 -2.42
C ILE A 94 -6.97 -9.75 -2.00
N LEU A 95 -5.93 -9.70 -2.85
CA LEU A 95 -4.72 -8.93 -2.58
C LEU A 95 -5.00 -7.43 -2.54
N ASN A 96 -5.79 -6.90 -3.47
CA ASN A 96 -6.17 -5.48 -3.45
C ASN A 96 -6.93 -5.11 -2.16
N PHE A 97 -7.82 -5.96 -1.66
CA PHE A 97 -8.49 -5.76 -0.38
C PHE A 97 -7.53 -5.79 0.81
N LEU A 98 -6.59 -6.75 0.82
CA LEU A 98 -5.58 -6.85 1.87
C LEU A 98 -4.74 -5.57 1.91
N ILE A 99 -4.30 -5.08 0.77
CA ILE A 99 -3.46 -3.90 0.67
C ILE A 99 -4.23 -2.62 1.00
N ALA A 100 -5.50 -2.52 0.59
CA ALA A 100 -6.39 -1.45 1.03
C ALA A 100 -6.49 -1.41 2.56
N SER A 101 -6.63 -2.57 3.22
CA SER A 101 -6.71 -2.64 4.69
C SER A 101 -5.43 -2.14 5.38
N ILE A 102 -4.26 -2.46 4.83
CA ILE A 102 -2.96 -1.98 5.30
C ILE A 102 -2.82 -0.47 5.08
N ALA A 103 -3.23 0.03 3.91
CA ALA A 103 -3.17 1.46 3.59
C ALA A 103 -4.08 2.28 4.51
N VAL A 104 -5.31 1.80 4.78
CA VAL A 104 -6.24 2.41 5.74
C VAL A 104 -5.67 2.37 7.16
N TYR A 105 -4.98 1.29 7.55
CA TYR A 105 -4.29 1.26 8.85
C TYR A 105 -3.27 2.40 8.97
N PHE A 106 -2.45 2.65 7.94
CA PHE A 106 -1.47 3.74 7.97
C PHE A 106 -2.10 5.13 7.87
N LEU A 107 -3.28 5.25 7.26
CA LEU A 107 -4.09 6.46 7.29
C LEU A 107 -4.59 6.75 8.71
N ALA A 108 -5.10 5.74 9.42
CA ALA A 108 -5.66 5.88 10.76
C ALA A 108 -4.59 5.95 11.87
N ASN A 109 -3.47 5.25 11.72
CA ASN A 109 -2.36 5.22 12.67
C ASN A 109 -1.01 5.55 12.01
N PRO A 110 -0.77 6.80 11.61
CA PRO A 110 0.44 7.19 10.87
C PRO A 110 1.73 7.11 11.71
N GLY A 111 1.61 7.15 13.04
CA GLY A 111 2.74 7.16 13.98
C GLY A 111 3.18 5.78 14.47
N GLY A 112 2.39 4.74 14.21
CA GLY A 112 2.66 3.37 14.68
C GLY A 112 2.88 3.25 16.19
N LYS A 113 2.24 4.14 16.98
CA LYS A 113 2.22 4.10 18.44
C LYS A 113 1.03 3.30 18.92
#